data_AF-A0A8J6R2S7-F1
#
_entry.id   AF-A0A8J6R2S7-F1
#
_cell.length_a   1.000
_cell.length_b   1.000
_cell.length_c   1.000
_cell.angle_alpha   90.00
_cell.angle_beta   90.00
_cell.angle_gamma   90.00
#
_symmetry.space_group_name_H-M   'P 1'
#
loop_
_entity.id
_entity.type
_entity.pdbx_description
1 polymer ?
#
loop_
_entity_poly.entity_id
_entity_poly.type
_entity_poly.pdbx_seq_one_letter_code
_entity_poly.pdbx_strand_id
1 'polypeptide(L)'
;MISVQRVKGKMPILYSSAIALQLAKHCQKPAIELARLITEHFSQAALVQNSPDEPLLAGVSFSLRNFTVKFEPSGWLYFELIPQGLADWLQCMTYHSTPQLQQSVEGVRQELSPVVAPQKSSKVNQGHIFDPFAVQYTHARCCSLLRLAREQGLLAEESVYINSLTSSAIAAPRNPWLNSQSELRLVHPAEQSLIFALIDTVDELQSLLAAAIALPLEPKGYRMVERLVAVLAKAFLSFYDACRFWGHVQQSDQALVQARLGLVLATQPLLQVLIQEVLGLVAPTEL
;
A
#
# COMPACT_ATOMS: atom_id res chain seq x y z
N MET A 1 4.63 19.08 8.59
CA MET A 1 4.06 17.91 7.89
C MET A 1 2.54 17.99 8.05
N ILE A 2 1.77 17.94 6.96
CA ILE A 2 0.29 17.97 7.04
C ILE A 2 -0.14 16.59 7.54
N SER A 3 -0.79 16.53 8.71
CA SER A 3 -1.37 15.27 9.19
C SER A 3 -2.63 14.99 8.38
N VAL A 4 -2.63 13.85 7.69
CA VAL A 4 -3.77 13.30 6.95
C VAL A 4 -4.18 11.98 7.59
N GLN A 5 -5.47 11.70 7.65
CA GLN A 5 -6.02 10.45 8.17
C GLN A 5 -6.89 9.78 7.13
N ARG A 6 -6.68 8.48 6.92
CA ARG A 6 -7.47 7.67 6.02
C ARG A 6 -8.91 7.57 6.53
N VAL A 7 -9.87 7.97 5.70
CA VAL A 7 -11.30 7.78 5.98
C VAL A 7 -11.68 6.34 5.58
N LYS A 8 -11.97 5.49 6.57
CA LYS A 8 -12.35 4.09 6.35
C LYS A 8 -13.70 4.02 5.64
N GLY A 9 -13.82 3.17 4.63
CA GLY A 9 -15.03 3.06 3.81
C GLY A 9 -14.81 2.28 2.52
N LYS A 10 -15.78 2.38 1.60
CA LYS A 10 -15.67 1.87 0.22
C LYS A 10 -14.97 2.90 -0.66
N MET A 11 -14.72 2.55 -1.93
CA MET A 11 -14.18 3.48 -2.93
C MET A 11 -15.04 4.75 -3.03
N PRO A 12 -14.45 5.93 -3.26
CA PRO A 12 -13.02 6.18 -3.53
C PRO A 12 -12.13 6.18 -2.27
N ILE A 13 -10.82 6.15 -2.47
CA ILE A 13 -9.83 6.30 -1.38
C ILE A 13 -9.75 7.77 -0.97
N LEU A 14 -10.17 8.06 0.25
CA LEU A 14 -10.30 9.39 0.82
C LEU A 14 -9.41 9.57 2.06
N TYR A 15 -8.69 10.67 2.11
CA TYR A 15 -7.98 11.14 3.30
C TYR A 15 -8.60 12.45 3.78
N SER A 16 -8.60 12.66 5.08
CA SER A 16 -9.11 13.89 5.70
C SER A 16 -8.00 14.61 6.45
N SER A 17 -8.05 15.95 6.48
CA SER A 17 -7.13 16.76 7.27
C SER A 17 -7.86 17.94 7.91
N ALA A 18 -7.56 18.16 9.20
CA ALA A 18 -7.99 19.31 9.96
C ALA A 18 -6.98 20.48 9.89
N ILE A 19 -6.04 20.47 8.94
CA ILE A 19 -4.96 21.46 8.91
C ILE A 19 -5.46 22.90 8.81
N ALA A 20 -6.55 23.17 8.08
CA ALA A 20 -7.11 24.52 8.00
C ALA A 20 -7.70 24.98 9.36
N LEU A 21 -8.32 24.06 10.12
CA LEU A 21 -8.77 24.31 11.50
C LEU A 21 -7.60 24.60 12.44
N GLN A 22 -6.48 23.89 12.27
CA GLN A 22 -5.27 24.09 13.07
C GLN A 22 -4.59 25.42 12.75
N LEU A 23 -4.52 25.78 11.46
CA LEU A 23 -3.95 27.05 11.00
C LEU A 23 -4.83 28.24 11.39
N ALA A 24 -6.16 28.09 11.39
CA ALA A 24 -7.08 29.15 11.81
C ALA A 24 -6.75 29.69 13.21
N LYS A 25 -6.34 28.80 14.13
CA LYS A 25 -5.93 29.16 15.50
C LYS A 25 -4.69 30.07 15.54
N HIS A 26 -3.82 30.00 14.54
CA HIS A 26 -2.54 30.72 14.50
C HIS A 26 -2.59 31.93 13.57
N CYS A 27 -3.31 31.84 12.47
CA CYS A 27 -3.35 32.86 11.43
C CYS A 27 -4.46 33.90 11.61
N GLN A 28 -5.33 33.77 12.63
CA GLN A 28 -6.48 34.65 12.88
C GLN A 28 -7.40 34.82 11.65
N LYS A 29 -7.44 33.80 10.79
CA LYS A 29 -8.31 33.73 9.61
C LYS A 29 -9.38 32.66 9.81
N PRO A 30 -10.58 32.80 9.23
CA PRO A 30 -11.61 31.78 9.33
C PRO A 30 -11.14 30.51 8.60
N ALA A 31 -11.39 29.35 9.22
CA ALA A 31 -10.92 28.06 8.72
C ALA A 31 -11.39 27.75 7.29
N ILE A 32 -12.59 28.20 6.91
CA ILE A 32 -13.12 28.07 5.56
C ILE A 32 -12.28 28.84 4.51
N GLU A 33 -11.79 30.03 4.85
CA GLU A 33 -10.95 30.81 3.94
C GLU A 33 -9.60 30.12 3.75
N LEU A 34 -9.03 29.59 4.84
CA LEU A 34 -7.79 28.82 4.77
C LEU A 34 -7.97 27.53 3.98
N ALA A 35 -9.06 26.79 4.18
CA ALA A 35 -9.34 25.57 3.43
C ALA A 35 -9.52 25.84 1.93
N ARG A 36 -10.21 26.93 1.58
CA ARG A 36 -10.34 27.40 0.19
C ARG A 36 -8.97 27.72 -0.42
N LEU A 37 -8.16 28.53 0.26
CA LEU A 37 -6.82 28.90 -0.21
C LEU A 37 -5.92 27.68 -0.40
N ILE A 38 -5.92 26.73 0.54
CA ILE A 38 -5.15 25.49 0.42
C ILE A 38 -5.62 24.69 -0.80
N THR A 39 -6.94 24.54 -0.99
CA THR A 39 -7.51 23.80 -2.14
C THR A 39 -7.14 24.45 -3.48
N GLU A 40 -7.21 25.78 -3.58
CA GLU A 40 -6.81 26.55 -4.76
C GLU A 40 -5.32 26.37 -5.06
N HIS A 41 -4.46 26.46 -4.05
CA HIS A 41 -3.03 26.22 -4.20
C HIS A 41 -2.73 24.79 -4.64
N PHE A 42 -3.41 23.79 -4.09
CA PHE A 42 -3.27 22.38 -4.51
C PHE A 42 -3.64 22.20 -5.98
N SER A 43 -4.75 22.81 -6.41
CA SER A 43 -5.21 22.74 -7.80
C SER A 43 -4.24 23.42 -8.76
N GLN A 44 -3.69 24.58 -8.39
CA GLN A 44 -2.67 25.27 -9.20
C GLN A 44 -1.36 24.48 -9.28
N ALA A 45 -0.90 23.92 -8.16
CA ALA A 45 0.34 23.14 -8.10
C ALA A 45 0.22 21.83 -8.90
N ALA A 46 -0.97 21.22 -8.97
CA ALA A 46 -1.22 20.03 -9.79
C ALA A 46 -1.10 20.30 -11.31
N LEU A 47 -1.27 21.55 -11.76
CA LEU A 47 -1.19 21.94 -13.17
C LEU A 47 0.23 22.25 -13.66
N VAL A 48 1.16 22.55 -12.75
CA VAL A 48 2.55 22.85 -13.11
C VAL A 48 3.22 21.56 -13.61
N GLN A 49 3.44 21.43 -14.91
CA GLN A 49 4.24 20.34 -15.47
C GLN A 49 5.70 20.50 -15.03
N ASN A 50 6.31 19.45 -14.49
CA ASN A 50 7.74 19.49 -14.13
C ASN A 50 8.54 19.80 -15.39
N SER A 51 9.33 20.89 -15.37
CA SER A 51 10.45 20.99 -16.31
C SER A 51 11.47 19.89 -15.95
N PRO A 52 12.22 19.36 -16.94
CA PRO A 52 13.15 18.26 -16.70
C PRO A 52 14.33 18.59 -15.76
N ASP A 53 14.47 19.84 -15.31
CA ASP A 53 15.69 20.34 -14.66
C ASP A 53 15.58 20.54 -13.12
N GLU A 54 14.47 20.18 -12.47
CA GLU A 54 14.29 20.43 -11.03
C GLU A 54 14.07 19.14 -10.19
N PRO A 55 15.15 18.44 -9.79
CA PRO A 55 15.07 17.12 -9.15
C PRO A 55 14.56 17.14 -7.69
N LEU A 56 14.54 18.29 -7.00
CA LEU A 56 14.19 18.38 -5.58
C LEU A 56 12.68 18.50 -5.29
N LEU A 57 11.86 18.94 -6.27
CA LEU A 57 10.40 19.04 -6.14
C LEU A 57 9.64 17.88 -6.81
N ALA A 58 10.35 16.98 -7.50
CA ALA A 58 9.76 15.85 -8.22
C ALA A 58 8.92 14.94 -7.32
N GLY A 59 9.33 14.70 -6.07
CA GLY A 59 8.58 13.89 -5.10
C GLY A 59 7.31 14.57 -4.56
N VAL A 60 7.31 15.89 -4.42
CA VAL A 60 6.15 16.67 -3.95
C VAL A 60 5.13 16.83 -5.09
N SER A 61 5.60 17.06 -6.31
CA SER A 61 4.78 17.19 -7.53
C SER A 61 4.07 15.88 -7.90
N PHE A 62 4.70 14.72 -7.69
CA PHE A 62 4.07 13.40 -7.89
C PHE A 62 2.89 13.18 -6.92
N SER A 63 3.04 13.59 -5.66
CA SER A 63 2.01 13.38 -4.64
C SER A 63 0.77 14.26 -4.85
N LEU A 64 0.90 15.44 -5.47
CA LEU A 64 -0.23 16.38 -5.64
C LEU A 64 -1.14 16.04 -6.82
N ARG A 65 -0.60 15.46 -7.90
CA ARG A 65 -1.36 15.12 -9.11
C ARG A 65 -2.26 13.90 -8.94
N ASN A 66 -1.98 13.10 -7.92
CA ASN A 66 -2.66 11.85 -7.64
C ASN A 66 -3.94 12.04 -6.81
N PHE A 67 -4.24 13.26 -6.36
CA PHE A 67 -5.41 13.55 -5.55
C PHE A 67 -6.22 14.69 -6.12
N THR A 68 -7.54 14.62 -5.92
CA THR A 68 -8.42 15.78 -5.98
C THR A 68 -8.70 16.25 -4.56
N VAL A 69 -8.72 17.57 -4.35
CA VAL A 69 -8.92 18.16 -3.03
C VAL A 69 -10.27 18.86 -2.99
N LYS A 70 -11.05 18.56 -1.96
CA LYS A 70 -12.34 19.19 -1.66
C LYS A 70 -12.27 19.75 -0.25
N PHE A 71 -13.00 20.84 0.01
CA PHE A 71 -13.14 21.39 1.35
C PHE A 71 -14.60 21.48 1.76
N GLU A 72 -14.85 21.46 3.07
CA GLU A 72 -16.17 21.65 3.67
C GLU A 72 -16.22 23.02 4.39
N PRO A 73 -17.39 23.68 4.51
CA PRO A 73 -17.52 24.95 5.23
C PRO A 73 -17.04 24.91 6.69
N SER A 74 -17.02 23.73 7.29
CA SER A 74 -16.46 23.45 8.62
C SER A 74 -14.95 23.69 8.69
N GLY A 75 -14.23 23.78 7.57
CA GLY A 75 -12.78 23.88 7.50
C GLY A 75 -12.05 22.53 7.38
N TRP A 76 -12.77 21.44 7.16
CA TRP A 76 -12.16 20.15 6.83
C TRP A 76 -11.71 20.08 5.37
N LEU A 77 -10.57 19.45 5.14
CA LEU A 77 -10.06 19.12 3.81
C LEU A 77 -10.15 17.62 3.56
N TYR A 78 -10.56 17.26 2.35
CA TYR A 78 -10.68 15.89 1.88
C TYR A 78 -9.85 15.70 0.61
N PHE A 79 -8.98 14.71 0.63
CA PHE A 79 -8.10 14.34 -0.47
C PHE A 79 -8.59 13.01 -1.03
N GLU A 80 -9.15 13.03 -2.23
CA GLU A 80 -9.65 11.85 -2.93
C GLU A 80 -8.60 11.38 -3.94
N LEU A 81 -8.05 10.19 -3.73
CA LEU A 81 -7.07 9.56 -4.61
C LEU A 81 -7.76 9.19 -5.94
N ILE A 82 -7.29 9.79 -7.04
CA ILE A 82 -7.85 9.53 -8.36
C ILE A 82 -7.42 8.15 -8.90
N PRO A 83 -8.15 7.56 -9.86
CA PRO A 83 -7.80 6.26 -10.42
C PRO A 83 -6.36 6.17 -10.94
N GLN A 84 -5.87 7.23 -11.59
CA GLN A 84 -4.48 7.30 -12.06
C GLN A 84 -3.48 7.24 -10.91
N GLY A 85 -3.70 8.02 -9.85
CA GLY A 85 -2.84 8.03 -8.68
C GLY A 85 -2.82 6.69 -7.96
N LEU A 86 -3.96 6.00 -7.89
CA LEU A 86 -4.03 4.64 -7.37
C LEU A 86 -3.26 3.64 -8.25
N ALA A 87 -3.41 3.73 -9.57
CA ALA A 87 -2.69 2.88 -10.50
C ALA A 87 -1.17 3.07 -10.40
N ASP A 88 -0.72 4.31 -10.30
CA ASP A 88 0.70 4.65 -10.14
C ASP A 88 1.22 4.14 -8.78
N TRP A 89 0.43 4.28 -7.72
CA TRP A 89 0.78 3.71 -6.41
C TRP A 89 0.88 2.17 -6.45
N LEU A 90 -0.08 1.48 -7.07
CA LEU A 90 -0.04 0.02 -7.25
C LEU A 90 1.16 -0.44 -8.09
N GLN A 91 1.48 0.34 -9.13
CA GLN A 91 2.67 0.12 -9.94
C GLN A 91 3.94 0.25 -9.07
N CYS A 92 4.08 1.32 -8.28
CA CYS A 92 5.21 1.46 -7.37
C CYS A 92 5.30 0.30 -6.38
N MET A 93 4.17 -0.13 -5.82
CA MET A 93 4.13 -1.27 -4.89
C MET A 93 4.56 -2.59 -5.54
N THR A 94 4.37 -2.74 -6.84
CA THR A 94 4.73 -3.96 -7.59
C THR A 94 6.23 -4.03 -7.89
N TYR A 95 6.88 -2.90 -8.18
CA TYR A 95 8.26 -2.87 -8.69
C TYR A 95 9.31 -2.29 -7.73
N HIS A 96 8.90 -1.53 -6.71
CA HIS A 96 9.84 -0.80 -5.83
C HIS A 96 9.75 -1.14 -4.34
N SER A 97 8.77 -1.95 -3.92
CA SER A 97 8.50 -2.22 -2.50
C SER A 97 9.65 -2.89 -1.75
N THR A 98 10.36 -3.83 -2.38
CA THR A 98 11.25 -4.74 -1.64
C THR A 98 12.44 -4.02 -0.99
N PRO A 99 13.28 -3.23 -1.71
CA PRO A 99 14.45 -2.61 -1.11
C PRO A 99 14.13 -1.44 -0.16
N GLN A 100 13.11 -0.62 -0.45
CA GLN A 100 12.78 0.56 0.37
C GLN A 100 12.10 0.19 1.70
N LEU A 101 11.21 -0.81 1.68
CA LEU A 101 10.60 -1.33 2.92
C LEU A 101 11.64 -2.06 3.78
N GLN A 102 12.53 -2.86 3.17
CA GLN A 102 13.59 -3.55 3.92
C GLN A 102 14.58 -2.58 4.56
N GLN A 103 15.02 -1.53 3.86
CA GLN A 103 15.89 -0.50 4.43
C GLN A 103 15.23 0.27 5.58
N SER A 104 13.92 0.54 5.46
CA SER A 104 13.16 1.25 6.51
C SER A 104 12.92 0.37 7.74
N VAL A 105 12.80 -0.95 7.57
CA VAL A 105 12.58 -1.90 8.66
C VAL A 105 13.88 -2.36 9.32
N GLU A 106 15.04 -2.32 8.63
CA GLU A 106 16.34 -2.58 9.26
C GLU A 106 16.64 -1.59 10.40
N GLY A 107 16.22 -0.33 10.27
CA GLY A 107 16.28 0.66 11.35
C GLY A 107 15.40 0.30 12.56
N VAL A 108 14.29 -0.40 12.33
CA VAL A 108 13.43 -0.94 13.40
C VAL A 108 14.07 -2.18 14.02
N ARG A 109 14.66 -3.07 13.22
CA ARG A 109 15.29 -4.32 13.67
C ARG A 109 16.48 -4.08 14.61
N GLN A 110 17.25 -3.03 14.39
CA GLN A 110 18.39 -2.69 15.25
C GLN A 110 17.98 -2.14 16.63
N GLU A 111 16.79 -1.53 16.74
CA GLU A 111 16.23 -1.11 18.04
C GLU A 111 15.38 -2.21 18.70
N LEU A 112 14.86 -3.15 17.91
CA LEU A 112 14.20 -4.36 18.37
C LEU A 112 15.23 -5.46 18.69
N SER A 113 15.99 -5.29 19.76
CA SER A 113 16.63 -6.47 20.39
C SER A 113 15.56 -7.53 20.68
N PRO A 114 15.82 -8.84 20.45
CA PRO A 114 14.85 -9.91 20.68
C PRO A 114 14.70 -10.13 22.19
N VAL A 115 14.00 -9.22 22.87
CA VAL A 115 13.60 -9.41 24.25
C VAL A 115 12.37 -10.31 24.22
N VAL A 116 12.66 -11.60 24.40
CA VAL A 116 11.74 -12.70 24.70
C VAL A 116 11.12 -13.36 23.46
N ALA A 117 11.76 -14.46 23.04
CA ALA A 117 11.14 -15.57 22.33
C ALA A 117 9.73 -15.85 22.90
N PRO A 118 8.72 -16.24 22.09
CA PRO A 118 7.40 -16.53 22.59
C PRO A 118 7.54 -17.62 23.65
N GLN A 119 7.35 -17.23 24.92
CA GLN A 119 7.32 -18.20 26.00
C GLN A 119 6.20 -19.18 25.65
N LYS A 120 6.55 -20.47 25.64
CA LYS A 120 5.61 -21.58 25.64
C LYS A 120 4.68 -21.41 26.84
N SER A 121 3.63 -20.61 26.69
CA SER A 121 2.56 -20.50 27.65
C SER A 121 1.54 -21.56 27.30
N SER A 122 1.81 -22.76 27.82
CA SER A 122 0.83 -23.82 27.97
C SER A 122 -0.24 -23.35 28.95
N LYS A 123 -1.14 -22.45 28.53
CA LYS A 123 -2.44 -22.18 29.14
C LYS A 123 -3.43 -21.80 28.06
N VAL A 124 -4.14 -22.82 27.58
CA VAL A 124 -5.41 -22.70 26.88
C VAL A 124 -6.32 -21.79 27.71
N ASN A 125 -6.63 -20.60 27.19
CA ASN A 125 -7.84 -19.82 27.49
C ASN A 125 -7.97 -18.66 26.49
N GLN A 126 -8.81 -18.88 25.47
CA GLN A 126 -9.72 -17.93 24.80
C GLN A 126 -9.18 -16.53 24.44
N GLY A 127 -8.91 -16.31 23.14
CA GLY A 127 -8.88 -14.96 22.54
C GLY A 127 -7.73 -14.60 21.61
N HIS A 128 -6.83 -15.52 21.24
CA HIS A 128 -5.75 -15.19 20.29
C HIS A 128 -6.32 -15.10 18.86
N ILE A 129 -6.44 -13.88 18.33
CA ILE A 129 -6.96 -13.58 16.99
C ILE A 129 -5.94 -13.90 15.90
N PHE A 130 -4.65 -13.95 16.24
CA PHE A 130 -3.55 -14.18 15.30
C PHE A 130 -3.24 -15.67 15.16
N ASP A 131 -3.40 -16.19 13.94
CA ASP A 131 -2.97 -17.53 13.52
C ASP A 131 -1.74 -17.42 12.59
N PRO A 132 -0.53 -17.75 13.08
CA PRO A 132 0.68 -17.71 12.29
C PRO A 132 0.62 -18.59 11.03
N PHE A 133 -0.06 -19.74 11.09
CA PHE A 133 -0.10 -20.69 9.99
C PHE A 133 -0.91 -20.15 8.82
N ALA A 134 -2.06 -19.53 9.06
CA ALA A 134 -2.88 -18.90 8.02
C ALA A 134 -2.12 -17.81 7.26
N VAL A 135 -1.33 -17.02 7.99
CA VAL A 135 -0.51 -15.95 7.43
C VAL A 135 0.65 -16.51 6.59
N GLN A 136 1.37 -17.50 7.11
CA GLN A 136 2.45 -18.18 6.40
C GLN A 136 1.95 -18.89 5.13
N TYR A 137 0.81 -19.59 5.23
CA TYR A 137 0.12 -20.19 4.09
C TYR A 137 -0.20 -19.16 3.02
N THR A 138 -0.71 -18.00 3.43
CA THR A 138 -1.04 -16.92 2.50
C THR A 138 0.20 -16.44 1.74
N HIS A 139 1.32 -16.21 2.44
CA HIS A 139 2.58 -15.86 1.81
C HIS A 139 3.07 -16.94 0.83
N ALA A 140 3.11 -18.21 1.24
CA ALA A 140 3.52 -19.32 0.39
C ALA A 140 2.61 -19.47 -0.85
N ARG A 141 1.30 -19.17 -0.70
CA ARG A 141 0.35 -19.14 -1.81
C ARG A 141 0.70 -18.03 -2.80
N CYS A 142 1.00 -16.81 -2.33
CA CYS A 142 1.49 -15.75 -3.22
C CYS A 142 2.72 -16.20 -4.01
N CYS A 143 3.73 -16.75 -3.34
CA CYS A 143 4.94 -17.26 -3.99
C CYS A 143 4.63 -18.31 -5.07
N SER A 144 3.75 -19.26 -4.76
CA SER A 144 3.34 -20.31 -5.70
C SER A 144 2.62 -19.75 -6.93
N LEU A 145 1.74 -18.76 -6.75
CA LEU A 145 1.02 -18.12 -7.85
C LEU A 145 1.96 -17.34 -8.77
N LEU A 146 2.91 -16.60 -8.20
CA LEU A 146 3.90 -15.84 -8.96
C LEU A 146 4.83 -16.76 -9.75
N ARG A 147 5.26 -17.87 -9.15
CA ARG A 147 6.03 -18.90 -9.87
C ARG A 147 5.24 -19.48 -11.03
N LEU A 148 3.99 -19.89 -10.81
CA LEU A 148 3.14 -20.43 -11.88
C LEU A 148 2.92 -19.41 -13.00
N ALA A 149 2.76 -18.13 -12.66
CA ALA A 149 2.62 -17.06 -13.65
C ALA A 149 3.89 -16.88 -14.51
N ARG A 150 5.08 -17.01 -13.92
CA ARG A 150 6.36 -17.00 -14.68
C ARG A 150 6.47 -18.22 -15.58
N GLU A 151 6.18 -19.42 -15.07
CA GLU A 151 6.21 -20.68 -15.84
C GLU A 151 5.28 -20.63 -17.07
N GLN A 152 4.18 -19.91 -16.98
CA GLN A 152 3.24 -19.72 -18.09
C GLN A 152 3.53 -18.48 -18.95
N GLY A 153 4.63 -17.76 -18.71
CA GLY A 153 5.00 -16.56 -19.45
C GLY A 153 4.05 -15.37 -19.26
N LEU A 154 3.25 -15.36 -18.19
CA LEU A 154 2.37 -14.24 -17.84
C LEU A 154 3.12 -13.10 -17.15
N LEU A 155 4.24 -13.42 -16.52
CA LEU A 155 5.21 -12.47 -15.99
C LEU A 155 6.53 -12.65 -16.73
N ALA A 156 7.19 -11.55 -17.06
CA ALA A 156 8.54 -11.60 -17.59
C ALA A 156 9.48 -12.26 -16.57
N GLU A 157 10.44 -13.05 -17.05
CA GLU A 157 11.58 -13.43 -16.22
C GLU A 157 12.30 -12.17 -15.74
N GLU A 158 12.81 -12.24 -14.52
CA GLU A 158 13.38 -11.14 -13.76
C GLU A 158 14.65 -10.61 -14.44
N SER A 159 14.47 -9.84 -15.51
CA SER A 159 15.57 -9.16 -16.18
C SER A 159 15.90 -7.89 -15.40
N VAL A 160 16.93 -8.03 -14.56
CA VAL A 160 17.88 -6.99 -14.15
C VAL A 160 17.26 -5.77 -13.48
N TYR A 161 17.50 -5.62 -12.17
CA TYR A 161 17.47 -4.36 -11.42
C TYR A 161 17.55 -3.10 -12.29
N ILE A 162 16.42 -2.45 -12.56
CA ILE A 162 16.42 -1.14 -13.21
C ILE A 162 16.22 -0.07 -12.13
N ASN A 163 17.35 0.39 -11.59
CA ASN A 163 17.49 1.66 -10.84
C ASN A 163 17.34 2.89 -11.76
N SER A 164 16.45 2.84 -12.75
CA SER A 164 16.29 3.92 -13.70
C SER A 164 14.83 4.01 -14.13
N LEU A 165 14.23 5.17 -13.88
CA LEU A 165 12.93 5.60 -14.40
C LEU A 165 12.84 5.55 -15.94
N THR A 166 13.91 5.14 -16.63
CA THR A 166 13.97 4.97 -18.07
C THR A 166 14.84 3.75 -18.42
N SER A 167 14.26 2.55 -18.50
CA SER A 167 14.70 1.51 -19.43
C SER A 167 13.70 0.36 -19.47
N SER A 168 13.25 0.08 -20.68
CA SER A 168 12.16 -0.85 -20.98
C SER A 168 12.72 -2.24 -21.20
N ALA A 169 12.37 -3.19 -20.32
CA ALA A 169 12.59 -4.62 -20.53
C ALA A 169 11.26 -5.40 -20.37
N ILE A 170 10.59 -5.55 -21.52
CA ILE A 170 9.58 -6.56 -21.93
C ILE A 170 8.10 -6.44 -21.46
N ALA A 171 7.24 -6.31 -22.48
CA ALA A 171 5.89 -6.87 -22.72
C ALA A 171 4.80 -6.87 -21.63
N ALA A 172 4.79 -5.93 -20.68
CA ALA A 172 3.57 -5.56 -19.96
C ALA A 172 3.00 -4.25 -20.55
N PRO A 173 1.66 -4.07 -20.67
CA PRO A 173 1.12 -2.75 -20.92
C PRO A 173 1.65 -1.83 -19.82
N ARG A 174 2.05 -0.61 -20.19
CA ARG A 174 2.62 0.41 -19.30
C ARG A 174 1.82 0.67 -18.01
N ASN A 175 0.57 0.23 -17.95
CA ASN A 175 -0.29 0.27 -16.78
C ASN A 175 -1.41 -0.79 -16.93
N PRO A 176 -1.30 -1.99 -16.33
CA PRO A 176 -2.36 -3.00 -16.40
C PRO A 176 -3.59 -2.63 -15.55
N TRP A 177 -3.48 -1.61 -14.70
CA TRP A 177 -4.48 -1.27 -13.69
C TRP A 177 -5.69 -0.52 -14.26
N LEU A 178 -5.50 0.24 -15.35
CA LEU A 178 -6.52 1.10 -15.93
C LEU A 178 -7.09 0.57 -17.25
N ASN A 179 -8.39 0.80 -17.46
CA ASN A 179 -9.06 0.57 -18.74
C ASN A 179 -8.79 1.73 -19.73
N SER A 180 -9.34 1.63 -20.94
CA SER A 180 -9.23 2.68 -21.97
C SER A 180 -9.87 4.01 -21.58
N GLN A 181 -10.69 4.03 -20.55
CA GLN A 181 -11.40 5.19 -20.01
C GLN A 181 -10.68 5.79 -18.78
N SER A 182 -9.47 5.32 -18.46
CA SER A 182 -8.70 5.71 -17.27
C SER A 182 -9.39 5.36 -15.95
N GLU A 183 -10.26 4.36 -15.95
CA GLU A 183 -10.88 3.81 -14.74
C GLU A 183 -10.17 2.53 -14.31
N LEU A 184 -10.24 2.22 -13.01
CA LEU A 184 -9.62 1.03 -12.44
C LEU A 184 -10.31 -0.24 -12.97
N ARG A 185 -9.54 -1.19 -13.52
CA ARG A 185 -10.05 -2.50 -13.97
C ARG A 185 -10.47 -3.41 -12.82
N LEU A 186 -9.85 -3.23 -11.66
CA LEU A 186 -10.04 -4.04 -10.46
C LEU A 186 -11.33 -3.63 -9.73
N VAL A 187 -12.46 -4.03 -10.28
CA VAL A 187 -13.80 -3.67 -9.81
C VAL A 187 -14.44 -4.71 -8.89
N HIS A 188 -13.89 -5.92 -8.81
CA HIS A 188 -14.47 -6.97 -7.98
C HIS A 188 -14.33 -6.60 -6.49
N PRO A 189 -15.37 -6.82 -5.65
CA PRO A 189 -15.32 -6.43 -4.23
C PRO A 189 -14.12 -7.02 -3.47
N ALA A 190 -13.70 -8.24 -3.80
CA ALA A 190 -12.53 -8.86 -3.19
C ALA A 190 -11.19 -8.20 -3.62
N GLU A 191 -11.09 -7.74 -4.88
CA GLU A 191 -9.92 -6.98 -5.36
C GLU A 191 -9.82 -5.64 -4.63
N GLN A 192 -10.93 -4.91 -4.55
CA GLN A 192 -10.99 -3.64 -3.83
C GLN A 192 -10.69 -3.80 -2.35
N SER A 193 -11.20 -4.87 -1.73
CA SER A 193 -10.91 -5.19 -0.33
C SER A 193 -9.42 -5.45 -0.10
N LEU A 194 -8.75 -6.14 -1.03
CA LEU A 194 -7.29 -6.33 -0.97
C LEU A 194 -6.54 -5.00 -1.16
N ILE A 195 -6.95 -4.15 -2.11
CA ILE A 195 -6.36 -2.81 -2.30
C ILE A 195 -6.48 -1.98 -1.02
N PHE A 196 -7.64 -1.97 -0.36
CA PHE A 196 -7.81 -1.28 0.92
C PHE A 196 -6.92 -1.86 2.00
N ALA A 197 -6.84 -3.19 2.11
CA ALA A 197 -5.97 -3.83 3.09
C ALA A 197 -4.50 -3.49 2.85
N LEU A 198 -4.04 -3.42 1.60
CA LEU A 198 -2.68 -2.99 1.25
C LEU A 198 -2.42 -1.54 1.68
N ILE A 199 -3.31 -0.61 1.32
CA ILE A 199 -3.17 0.81 1.66
C ILE A 199 -3.18 1.01 3.17
N ASP A 200 -4.18 0.45 3.86
CA ASP A 200 -4.31 0.57 5.31
C ASP A 200 -3.07 -0.02 6.01
N THR A 201 -2.52 -1.13 5.49
CA THR A 201 -1.31 -1.74 6.05
C THR A 201 -0.08 -0.83 5.86
N VAL A 202 0.10 -0.25 4.67
CA VAL A 202 1.22 0.66 4.39
C VAL A 202 1.10 1.96 5.21
N ASP A 203 -0.08 2.57 5.27
CA ASP A 203 -0.33 3.80 6.02
C ASP A 203 -0.06 3.61 7.52
N GLU A 204 -0.58 2.52 8.11
CA GLU A 204 -0.39 2.21 9.53
C GLU A 204 1.05 1.80 9.83
N LEU A 205 1.71 1.04 8.94
CA LEU A 205 3.13 0.71 9.07
C LEU A 205 3.99 1.98 9.02
N GLN A 206 3.74 2.88 8.07
CA GLN A 206 4.46 4.14 7.97
C GLN A 206 4.27 5.01 9.23
N SER A 207 3.05 5.03 9.77
CA SER A 207 2.76 5.72 11.03
C SER A 207 3.53 5.10 12.21
N LEU A 208 3.66 3.77 12.25
CA LEU A 208 4.48 3.08 13.26
C LEU A 208 5.95 3.42 13.09
N LEU A 209 6.49 3.34 11.88
CA LEU A 209 7.89 3.65 11.59
C LEU A 209 8.23 5.08 12.01
N ALA A 210 7.37 6.04 11.69
CA ALA A 210 7.53 7.43 12.10
C ALA A 210 7.51 7.60 13.63
N ALA A 211 6.72 6.80 14.35
CA ALA A 211 6.66 6.83 15.81
C ALA A 211 7.83 6.07 16.48
N ALA A 212 8.29 4.97 15.88
CA ALA A 212 9.36 4.13 16.39
C ALA A 212 10.72 4.83 16.37
N ILE A 213 10.96 5.72 15.40
CA ILE A 213 12.15 6.60 15.38
C ILE A 213 12.23 7.47 16.66
N ALA A 214 11.12 7.66 17.39
CA ALA A 214 11.10 8.43 18.63
C ALA A 214 11.21 7.58 19.90
N LEU A 215 10.79 6.30 19.90
CA LEU A 215 10.83 5.39 21.06
C LEU A 215 10.69 3.90 20.65
N PRO A 216 11.17 2.94 21.47
CA PRO A 216 10.96 1.51 21.25
C PRO A 216 9.48 1.14 21.09
N LEU A 217 9.19 0.19 20.20
CA LEU A 217 7.83 -0.30 19.96
C LEU A 217 7.23 -0.94 21.21
N GLU A 218 6.27 -0.24 21.81
CA GLU A 218 5.45 -0.75 22.91
C GLU A 218 4.70 -2.04 22.51
N PRO A 219 4.28 -2.89 23.47
CA PRO A 219 3.50 -4.12 23.21
C PRO A 219 2.18 -3.90 22.42
N LYS A 220 1.70 -2.65 22.35
CA LYS A 220 0.57 -2.25 21.52
C LYS A 220 0.90 -2.24 20.02
N GLY A 221 2.14 -1.91 19.64
CA GLY A 221 2.62 -1.92 18.26
C GLY A 221 2.59 -3.32 17.66
N TYR A 222 3.12 -4.31 18.39
CA TYR A 222 3.10 -5.72 17.95
C TYR A 222 1.68 -6.25 17.69
N ARG A 223 0.74 -6.02 18.61
CA ARG A 223 -0.66 -6.42 18.43
C ARG A 223 -1.32 -5.73 17.23
N MET A 224 -0.89 -4.52 16.89
CA MET A 224 -1.37 -3.84 15.69
C MET A 224 -0.84 -4.52 14.43
N VAL A 225 0.46 -4.84 14.40
CA VAL A 225 1.09 -5.55 13.27
C VAL A 225 0.43 -6.92 13.07
N GLU A 226 0.22 -7.70 14.12
CA GLU A 226 -0.51 -8.98 14.05
C GLU A 226 -1.89 -8.82 13.40
N ARG A 227 -2.63 -7.76 13.77
CA ARG A 227 -3.93 -7.45 13.18
C ARG A 227 -3.82 -7.06 11.71
N LEU A 228 -2.87 -6.19 11.35
CA LEU A 228 -2.66 -5.76 9.96
C LEU A 228 -2.35 -6.96 9.06
N VAL A 229 -1.43 -7.82 9.49
CA VAL A 229 -1.03 -9.02 8.77
C VAL A 229 -2.21 -9.99 8.62
N ALA A 230 -2.99 -10.20 9.69
CA ALA A 230 -4.17 -11.06 9.63
C ALA A 230 -5.26 -10.51 8.68
N VAL A 231 -5.49 -9.20 8.69
CA VAL A 231 -6.44 -8.53 7.78
C VAL A 231 -5.96 -8.64 6.33
N LEU A 232 -4.69 -8.36 6.07
CA LEU A 232 -4.10 -8.46 4.73
C LEU A 232 -4.16 -9.90 4.20
N ALA A 233 -3.79 -10.88 5.02
CA ALA A 233 -3.85 -12.29 4.65
C ALA A 233 -5.29 -12.73 4.34
N LYS A 234 -6.26 -12.36 5.18
CA LYS A 234 -7.68 -12.68 4.95
C LYS A 234 -8.22 -12.03 3.68
N ALA A 235 -7.88 -10.76 3.43
CA ALA A 235 -8.29 -10.04 2.23
C ALA A 235 -7.70 -10.72 0.97
N PHE A 236 -6.43 -11.13 1.03
CA PHE A 236 -5.79 -11.87 -0.05
C PHE A 236 -6.46 -13.21 -0.30
N LEU A 237 -6.73 -14.02 0.73
CA LEU A 237 -7.39 -15.31 0.55
C LEU A 237 -8.79 -15.17 -0.05
N SER A 238 -9.53 -14.14 0.37
CA SER A 238 -10.85 -13.83 -0.20
C SER A 238 -10.76 -13.41 -1.67
N PHE A 239 -9.73 -12.63 -2.02
CA PHE A 239 -9.40 -12.29 -3.40
C PHE A 239 -9.01 -13.53 -4.22
N TYR A 240 -8.14 -14.37 -3.68
CA TYR A 240 -7.65 -15.58 -4.34
C TYR A 240 -8.78 -16.58 -4.62
N ASP A 241 -9.73 -16.74 -3.68
CA ASP A 241 -10.89 -17.62 -3.84
C ASP A 241 -11.90 -17.08 -4.86
N ALA A 242 -12.18 -15.77 -4.82
CA ALA A 242 -13.22 -15.17 -5.66
C ALA A 242 -12.75 -14.80 -7.07
N CYS A 243 -11.46 -14.52 -7.28
CA CYS A 243 -10.92 -13.99 -8.52
C CYS A 243 -10.09 -15.05 -9.27
N ARG A 244 -10.53 -15.39 -10.49
CA ARG A 244 -9.79 -16.33 -11.35
C ARG A 244 -8.64 -15.64 -12.08
N PHE A 245 -7.47 -16.27 -12.07
CA PHE A 245 -6.27 -15.82 -12.78
C PHE A 245 -6.03 -16.61 -14.08
N TRP A 246 -6.45 -17.88 -14.10
CA TRP A 246 -6.21 -18.83 -15.19
C TRP A 246 -7.49 -19.28 -15.89
N GLY A 247 -7.33 -19.93 -17.03
CA GLY A 247 -8.42 -20.50 -17.82
C GLY A 247 -9.05 -19.46 -18.74
N HIS A 248 -10.38 -19.43 -18.80
CA HIS A 248 -11.11 -18.57 -19.75
C HIS A 248 -10.78 -17.06 -19.59
N VAL A 249 -10.50 -16.59 -18.38
CA VAL A 249 -10.18 -15.17 -18.14
C VAL A 249 -8.84 -14.78 -18.80
N GLN A 250 -7.85 -15.68 -18.79
CA GLN A 250 -6.55 -15.46 -19.43
C GLN A 250 -6.66 -15.30 -20.95
N GLN A 251 -7.62 -16.00 -21.57
CA GLN A 251 -7.84 -15.94 -23.02
C GLN A 251 -8.67 -14.72 -23.43
N SER A 252 -9.57 -14.26 -22.56
CA SER A 252 -10.50 -13.16 -22.88
C SER A 252 -10.02 -11.78 -22.44
N ASP A 253 -9.30 -11.67 -21.31
CA ASP A 253 -8.85 -10.38 -20.76
C ASP A 253 -7.49 -10.52 -20.06
N GLN A 254 -6.43 -10.52 -20.88
CA GLN A 254 -5.05 -10.62 -20.41
C GLN A 254 -4.67 -9.45 -19.51
N ALA A 255 -5.19 -8.24 -19.75
CA ALA A 255 -4.88 -7.05 -18.95
C ALA A 255 -5.45 -7.18 -17.52
N LEU A 256 -6.66 -7.72 -17.37
CA LEU A 256 -7.23 -8.00 -16.06
C LEU A 256 -6.43 -9.05 -15.29
N VAL A 257 -6.00 -10.13 -15.96
CA VAL A 257 -5.12 -11.14 -15.34
C VAL A 257 -3.80 -10.52 -14.87
N GLN A 258 -3.19 -9.66 -15.69
CA GLN A 258 -1.99 -8.92 -15.32
C GLN A 258 -2.22 -8.00 -14.12
N ALA A 259 -3.32 -7.27 -14.07
CA ALA A 259 -3.67 -6.41 -12.93
C ALA A 259 -3.82 -7.23 -11.64
N ARG A 260 -4.47 -8.40 -11.72
CA ARG A 260 -4.62 -9.32 -10.59
C ARG A 260 -3.29 -9.89 -10.11
N LEU A 261 -2.42 -10.29 -11.05
CA LEU A 261 -1.06 -10.74 -10.71
C LEU A 261 -0.24 -9.61 -10.09
N GLY A 262 -0.45 -8.36 -10.53
CA GLY A 262 0.11 -7.18 -9.89
C GLY A 262 -0.30 -7.07 -8.42
N LEU A 263 -1.56 -7.34 -8.06
CA LEU A 263 -1.96 -7.38 -6.64
C LEU A 263 -1.21 -8.46 -5.85
N VAL A 264 -0.96 -9.63 -6.45
CA VAL A 264 -0.15 -10.68 -5.83
C VAL A 264 1.30 -10.21 -5.63
N LEU A 265 1.89 -9.56 -6.64
CA LEU A 265 3.23 -8.98 -6.59
C LEU A 265 3.36 -7.88 -5.53
N ALA A 266 2.34 -7.05 -5.34
CA ALA A 266 2.34 -6.03 -4.29
C ALA A 266 2.17 -6.63 -2.89
N THR A 267 1.39 -7.70 -2.77
CA THR A 267 1.06 -8.32 -1.48
C THR A 267 2.19 -9.18 -0.91
N GLN A 268 2.85 -9.97 -1.77
CA GLN A 268 3.89 -10.92 -1.35
C GLN A 268 5.03 -10.29 -0.54
N PRO A 269 5.73 -9.24 -1.03
CA PRO A 269 6.86 -8.66 -0.31
C PRO A 269 6.41 -7.94 0.97
N LEU A 270 5.21 -7.34 0.98
CA LEU A 270 4.67 -6.71 2.18
C LEU A 270 4.39 -7.74 3.28
N LEU A 271 3.75 -8.87 2.93
CA LEU A 271 3.58 -9.98 3.87
C LEU A 271 4.93 -10.51 4.34
N GLN A 272 5.90 -10.70 3.44
CA GLN A 272 7.23 -11.19 3.79
C GLN A 272 7.89 -10.29 4.84
N VAL A 273 7.93 -8.98 4.62
CA VAL A 273 8.53 -8.01 5.54
C VAL A 273 7.82 -8.04 6.90
N LEU A 274 6.49 -8.02 6.92
CA LEU A 274 5.74 -8.03 8.17
C LEU A 274 5.94 -9.33 8.96
N ILE A 275 6.00 -10.48 8.28
CA ILE A 275 6.20 -11.79 8.90
C ILE A 275 7.64 -11.95 9.41
N GLN A 276 8.63 -11.70 8.56
CA GLN A 276 10.04 -11.97 8.85
C GLN A 276 10.68 -10.88 9.68
N GLU A 277 10.56 -9.63 9.23
CA GLU A 277 11.34 -8.53 9.77
C GLU A 277 10.65 -7.87 10.97
N VAL A 278 9.31 -7.83 10.98
CA VAL A 278 8.56 -7.20 12.08
C VAL A 278 8.12 -8.21 13.15
N LEU A 279 7.55 -9.35 12.75
CA LEU A 279 7.07 -10.39 13.68
C LEU A 279 8.14 -11.43 14.05
N GLY A 280 9.27 -11.49 13.34
CA GLY A 280 10.34 -12.45 13.63
C GLY A 280 9.97 -13.91 13.32
N LEU A 281 8.98 -14.14 12.46
CA LEU A 281 8.50 -15.46 12.05
C LEU A 281 9.11 -15.86 10.70
N VAL A 282 9.05 -17.15 10.36
CA VAL A 282 9.46 -17.60 9.02
C VAL A 282 8.35 -17.30 8.02
N ALA A 283 8.67 -16.66 6.89
CA ALA A 283 7.77 -16.59 5.73
C ALA A 283 8.20 -17.65 4.68
N PRO A 284 7.62 -18.86 4.74
CA PRO A 284 8.00 -19.93 3.83
C PRO A 284 7.56 -19.60 2.40
N THR A 285 8.39 -19.94 1.42
CA THR A 285 8.06 -19.79 0.00
C THR A 285 7.12 -20.89 -0.51
N GLU A 286 7.06 -22.02 0.21
CA GLU A 286 6.26 -23.21 -0.09
C GLU A 286 5.77 -23.86 1.19
N LEU A 287 4.54 -24.37 1.19
CA LEU A 287 3.89 -25.10 2.28
C LEU A 287 3.05 -26.26 1.72
#